data_AF-A0AAE4SDF4-F1
#
_entry.id   AF-A0AAE4SDF4-F1
#
_cell.length_a   1.000
_cell.length_b   1.000
_cell.length_c   1.000
_cell.angle_alpha   90.00
_cell.angle_beta   90.00
_cell.angle_gamma   90.00
#
_symmetry.space_group_name_H-M   'P 1'
#
loop_
_entity.id
_entity.type
_entity.pdbx_description
1 polymer ?
#
loop_
_entity_poly.entity_id
_entity_poly.type
_entity_poly.pdbx_seq_one_letter_code
_entity_poly.pdbx_strand_id
1 'polypeptide(L)'
;MQDHVNLSVEIDDLLQGGRQLSISGITRELKKRGINEHRLIVTGYLRAMNDLNRLNEFDLSPSKIYTLISSGSSLPEAQANVLESVNGSNESDICDVEETEGADFSEVQAGAEKETEPELKFFPKTGADIYGIIGAKLSHLTSSAVRFEMAVYLYTTLFERPCFESELIATGLDAGQMTRYFNGKEKDLLISKVKDKKYAEEFPEIAKGTTAYELHIEKVDTDILIRAINILNSILKDEVDVSGLAAKTSTKSIFDF
;
A
#
# COMPACT_ATOMS: atom_id res chain seq x y z
N MET A 1 -30.51 3.01 11.47
CA MET A 1 -29.27 2.68 10.75
C MET A 1 -29.28 3.50 9.48
N GLN A 2 -28.34 4.43 9.31
CA GLN A 2 -28.15 5.09 8.03
C GLN A 2 -27.36 4.12 7.17
N ASP A 3 -27.93 3.70 6.04
CA ASP A 3 -27.18 2.92 5.04
C ASP A 3 -26.00 3.78 4.59
N HIS A 4 -24.78 3.36 4.91
CA HIS A 4 -23.58 4.06 4.47
C HIS A 4 -23.47 3.91 2.95
N VAL A 5 -23.65 5.03 2.24
CA VAL A 5 -23.52 5.07 0.78
C VAL A 5 -22.08 4.77 0.40
N ASN A 6 -21.87 3.70 -0.38
CA ASN A 6 -20.55 3.35 -0.90
C ASN A 6 -20.27 4.14 -2.18
N LEU A 7 -19.60 5.29 -2.03
CA LEU A 7 -19.23 6.18 -3.13
C LEU A 7 -18.45 5.47 -4.25
N SER A 8 -17.62 4.46 -3.96
CA SER A 8 -16.83 3.77 -4.99
C SER A 8 -17.70 3.01 -5.97
N VAL A 9 -18.71 2.30 -5.48
CA VAL A 9 -19.61 1.51 -6.34
C VAL A 9 -20.41 2.43 -7.26
N GLU A 10 -20.89 3.54 -6.71
CA GLU A 10 -21.66 4.53 -7.45
C GLU A 10 -20.83 5.25 -8.52
N ILE A 11 -19.57 5.58 -8.21
CA ILE A 11 -18.65 6.21 -9.17
C ILE A 11 -18.26 5.21 -10.27
N ASP A 12 -17.99 3.95 -9.94
CA ASP A 12 -17.72 2.90 -10.92
C ASP A 12 -18.91 2.74 -11.88
N ASP A 13 -20.13 2.64 -11.35
CA ASP A 13 -21.36 2.56 -12.16
C ASP A 13 -21.58 3.79 -13.03
N LEU A 14 -21.13 4.98 -12.60
CA LEU A 14 -21.22 6.20 -13.41
C LEU A 14 -20.23 6.20 -14.58
N LEU A 15 -19.04 5.63 -14.39
CA LEU A 15 -17.94 5.60 -15.34
C LEU A 15 -17.86 4.30 -16.16
N GLN A 16 -18.73 3.33 -15.87
CA GLN A 16 -18.91 2.11 -16.67
C GLN A 16 -19.15 2.44 -18.15
N GLY A 17 -18.72 1.50 -19.02
CA GLY A 17 -18.85 1.66 -20.47
C GLY A 17 -17.90 2.71 -21.07
N GLY A 18 -16.81 3.05 -20.39
CA GLY A 18 -15.80 4.00 -20.88
C GLY A 18 -16.24 5.46 -20.82
N ARG A 19 -17.25 5.79 -19.99
CA ARG A 19 -17.71 7.17 -19.82
C ARG A 19 -16.62 8.01 -19.18
N GLN A 20 -16.48 9.24 -19.65
CA GLN A 20 -15.52 10.20 -19.14
C GLN A 20 -16.26 11.37 -18.51
N LEU A 21 -16.04 11.62 -17.22
CA LEU A 21 -16.72 12.69 -16.50
C LEU A 21 -15.73 13.54 -15.71
N SER A 22 -15.95 14.85 -15.69
CA SER A 22 -15.23 15.74 -14.78
C SER A 22 -15.77 15.65 -13.36
N ILE A 23 -15.03 16.18 -12.38
CA ILE A 23 -15.47 16.28 -10.97
C ILE A 23 -16.88 16.88 -10.87
N SER A 24 -17.15 17.95 -11.62
CA SER A 24 -18.46 18.60 -11.64
C SER A 24 -19.55 17.71 -12.24
N GLY A 25 -19.21 16.95 -13.29
CA GLY A 25 -20.12 15.98 -13.91
C GLY A 25 -20.49 14.85 -12.97
N ILE A 26 -19.49 14.23 -12.32
CA ILE A 26 -19.67 13.17 -11.33
C ILE A 26 -20.52 13.68 -10.16
N THR A 27 -20.19 14.85 -9.61
CA THR A 27 -20.97 15.46 -8.51
C THR A 27 -22.44 15.67 -8.88
N ARG A 28 -22.73 16.09 -10.12
CA ARG A 28 -24.10 16.30 -10.59
C ARG A 28 -24.85 14.98 -10.77
N GLU A 29 -24.21 13.95 -11.29
CA GLU A 29 -24.83 12.63 -11.46
C GLU A 29 -25.08 11.94 -10.11
N LEU A 30 -24.14 12.03 -9.16
CA LEU A 30 -24.32 11.54 -7.80
C LEU A 30 -25.53 12.22 -7.12
N LYS A 31 -25.68 13.54 -7.28
CA LYS A 31 -26.86 14.26 -6.77
C LYS A 31 -28.17 13.77 -7.38
N LYS A 32 -28.20 13.39 -8.67
CA LYS A 32 -29.39 12.80 -9.29
C LYS A 32 -29.74 11.44 -8.70
N ARG A 33 -28.75 10.69 -8.21
CA ARG A 33 -28.92 9.42 -7.49
C ARG A 33 -29.26 9.59 -6.01
N GLY A 34 -29.46 10.82 -5.54
CA GLY A 34 -29.77 11.13 -4.14
C GLY A 34 -28.54 11.30 -3.23
N ILE A 35 -27.33 11.24 -3.79
CA ILE A 35 -26.07 11.35 -3.05
C ILE A 35 -25.61 12.80 -3.09
N ASN A 36 -25.88 13.55 -2.03
CA ASN A 36 -25.57 14.98 -1.94
C ASN A 36 -24.28 15.24 -1.14
N GLU A 37 -23.20 14.60 -1.56
CA GLU A 37 -21.90 14.78 -0.92
C GLU A 37 -21.24 16.09 -1.32
N HIS A 38 -20.43 16.63 -0.40
CA HIS A 38 -19.68 17.85 -0.66
C HIS A 38 -18.63 17.59 -1.75
N ARG A 39 -18.42 18.55 -2.66
CA ARG A 39 -17.51 18.40 -3.80
C ARG A 39 -16.07 18.05 -3.39
N LEU A 40 -15.61 18.54 -2.24
CA LEU A 40 -14.29 18.18 -1.68
C LEU A 40 -14.21 16.71 -1.29
N ILE A 41 -15.29 16.14 -0.75
CA ILE A 41 -15.36 14.71 -0.41
C ILE A 41 -15.27 13.89 -1.71
N VAL A 42 -16.07 14.24 -2.72
CA VAL A 42 -16.02 13.58 -4.04
C VAL A 42 -14.61 13.70 -4.66
N THR A 43 -13.97 14.87 -4.55
CA THR A 43 -12.62 15.09 -5.10
C THR A 43 -11.58 14.23 -4.38
N GLY A 44 -11.57 14.21 -3.05
CA GLY A 44 -10.68 13.35 -2.27
C GLY A 44 -10.89 11.87 -2.59
N TYR A 45 -12.15 11.47 -2.79
CA TYR A 45 -12.51 10.11 -3.14
C TYR A 45 -12.02 9.71 -4.53
N LEU A 46 -12.20 10.57 -5.54
CA LEU A 46 -11.70 10.35 -6.90
C LEU A 46 -10.18 10.23 -6.94
N ARG A 47 -9.47 11.07 -6.15
CA ARG A 47 -8.01 10.97 -6.01
C ARG A 47 -7.61 9.63 -5.41
N ALA A 48 -8.22 9.24 -4.30
CA ALA A 48 -7.94 7.94 -3.67
C ALA A 48 -8.22 6.77 -4.64
N MET A 49 -9.29 6.82 -5.44
CA MET A 49 -9.57 5.80 -6.45
C MET A 49 -8.54 5.78 -7.60
N ASN A 50 -7.98 6.94 -7.96
CA ASN A 50 -6.88 7.03 -8.93
C ASN A 50 -5.57 6.47 -8.32
N ASP A 51 -5.25 6.79 -7.08
CA ASP A 51 -4.08 6.28 -6.35
C ASP A 51 -4.14 4.74 -6.19
N LEU A 52 -5.35 4.19 -6.05
CA LEU A 52 -5.62 2.74 -6.05
C LEU A 52 -5.61 2.11 -7.45
N ASN A 53 -5.26 2.85 -8.50
CA ASN A 53 -5.27 2.41 -9.90
C ASN A 53 -6.62 1.82 -10.36
N ARG A 54 -7.73 2.40 -9.89
CA ARG A 54 -9.09 2.07 -10.38
C ARG A 54 -9.58 3.04 -11.43
N LEU A 55 -9.14 4.29 -11.34
CA LEU A 55 -9.47 5.36 -12.28
C LEU A 55 -8.20 5.88 -12.94
N ASN A 56 -8.32 6.31 -14.20
CA ASN A 56 -7.36 7.18 -14.86
C ASN A 56 -7.85 8.62 -14.74
N GLU A 57 -6.92 9.51 -14.41
CA GLU A 57 -7.11 10.96 -14.42
C GLU A 57 -6.40 11.60 -15.62
N PHE A 58 -7.11 12.46 -16.35
CA PHE A 58 -6.57 13.24 -17.47
C PHE A 58 -6.88 14.73 -17.30
N ASP A 59 -5.88 15.60 -17.48
CA ASP A 59 -6.03 17.05 -17.33
C ASP A 59 -6.44 17.71 -18.66
N LEU A 60 -7.67 18.22 -18.72
CA LEU A 60 -8.21 19.01 -19.82
C LEU A 60 -8.63 20.36 -19.29
N SER A 61 -7.66 21.28 -19.21
CA SER A 61 -7.85 22.64 -18.70
C SER A 61 -9.16 23.26 -19.22
N PRO A 62 -10.04 23.74 -18.33
CA PRO A 62 -9.84 23.99 -16.89
C PRO A 62 -10.21 22.82 -15.95
N SER A 63 -10.44 21.60 -16.45
CA SER A 63 -11.02 20.48 -15.69
C SER A 63 -10.20 19.19 -15.74
N LYS A 64 -10.19 18.46 -14.62
CA LYS A 64 -9.75 17.05 -14.59
C LYS A 64 -10.91 16.14 -14.99
N ILE A 65 -10.63 15.16 -15.85
CA ILE A 65 -11.57 14.14 -16.33
C ILE A 65 -11.13 12.78 -15.80
N TYR A 66 -12.10 11.98 -15.36
CA TYR A 66 -11.89 10.64 -14.82
C TYR A 66 -12.54 9.59 -15.71
N THR A 67 -11.86 8.45 -15.85
CA THR A 67 -12.34 7.26 -16.57
C THR A 67 -11.97 6.00 -15.80
N LEU A 68 -12.79 4.95 -15.88
CA LEU A 68 -12.48 3.66 -15.25
C LEU A 68 -11.32 2.97 -16.00
N ILE A 69 -10.36 2.41 -15.27
CA ILE A 69 -9.31 1.56 -15.86
C ILE A 69 -9.96 0.21 -16.19
N SER A 70 -10.11 -0.08 -17.49
CA SER A 70 -10.52 -1.42 -17.91
C SER A 70 -9.31 -2.33 -17.78
N SER A 71 -9.43 -3.42 -17.02
CA SER A 71 -8.38 -4.43 -16.78
C SER A 71 -7.92 -5.20 -18.03
N GLY A 72 -8.20 -4.69 -19.23
CA GLY A 72 -7.83 -5.26 -20.53
C GLY A 72 -7.54 -4.23 -21.63
N SER A 73 -7.37 -2.94 -21.32
CA SER A 73 -6.96 -1.95 -22.32
C SER A 73 -5.63 -1.30 -21.93
N SER A 74 -4.56 -1.72 -22.61
CA SER A 74 -3.40 -0.89 -22.87
C SER A 74 -3.85 0.49 -23.36
N LEU A 75 -3.10 1.53 -22.96
CA LEU A 75 -3.27 2.93 -23.32
C LEU A 75 -3.77 3.13 -24.77
N PRO A 76 -4.77 4.00 -25.00
CA PRO A 76 -4.98 4.58 -26.32
C PRO A 76 -3.80 5.49 -26.64
N GLU A 77 -2.87 4.99 -27.46
CA GLU A 77 -1.93 5.77 -28.24
C GLU A 77 -2.70 6.72 -29.18
N ALA A 78 -3.08 7.88 -28.67
CA ALA A 78 -3.61 8.95 -29.50
C ALA A 78 -3.29 10.30 -28.87
N GLN A 79 -2.01 10.69 -28.93
CA GLN A 79 -1.52 12.06 -29.22
C GLN A 79 -0.01 12.16 -28.94
N ALA A 80 0.80 11.54 -29.79
CA ALA A 80 2.23 11.83 -29.91
C ALA A 80 2.63 11.68 -31.38
N ASN A 81 2.14 12.58 -32.24
CA ASN A 81 2.64 12.66 -33.61
C ASN A 81 2.30 14.02 -34.25
N VAL A 82 3.01 15.07 -33.85
CA VAL A 82 3.42 16.18 -34.72
C VAL A 82 4.71 16.76 -34.10
N LEU A 83 5.77 16.86 -34.92
CA LEU A 83 7.16 17.26 -34.61
C LEU A 83 7.95 16.14 -33.90
N GLU A 84 9.00 15.52 -34.45
CA GLU A 84 10.01 15.98 -35.41
C GLU A 84 10.40 14.84 -36.35
N SER A 85 10.33 15.10 -37.65
CA SER A 85 11.26 14.51 -38.61
C SER A 85 12.30 15.57 -38.90
N VAL A 86 13.59 15.18 -38.80
CA VAL A 86 14.71 15.55 -39.69
C VAL A 86 16.03 15.42 -38.92
N ASN A 87 16.91 14.60 -39.51
CA ASN A 87 18.35 14.39 -39.28
C ASN A 87 18.73 13.45 -38.12
N GLY A 88 19.37 12.30 -38.33
CA GLY A 88 20.12 11.81 -39.49
C GLY A 88 21.50 11.32 -39.05
N SER A 89 21.74 10.02 -39.27
CA SER A 89 23.02 9.37 -39.61
C SER A 89 24.21 9.43 -38.63
N ASN A 90 24.60 8.26 -38.08
CA ASN A 90 25.84 7.51 -38.40
C ASN A 90 25.96 6.33 -37.40
N GLU A 91 26.03 5.06 -37.84
CA GLU A 91 27.27 4.30 -38.12
C GLU A 91 28.31 4.44 -37.00
N SER A 92 28.98 3.43 -36.47
CA SER A 92 29.05 1.97 -36.53
C SER A 92 30.17 1.67 -35.50
N ASP A 93 30.18 0.53 -34.83
CA ASP A 93 31.43 -0.24 -34.71
C ASP A 93 31.20 -1.59 -34.01
N ILE A 94 31.66 -2.59 -34.74
CA ILE A 94 31.77 -4.01 -34.48
C ILE A 94 33.01 -4.24 -33.61
N CYS A 95 33.00 -5.24 -32.73
CA CYS A 95 34.11 -6.20 -32.53
C CYS A 95 33.63 -7.42 -31.71
N ASP A 96 33.39 -8.50 -32.44
CA ASP A 96 33.75 -9.91 -32.18
C ASP A 96 35.15 -10.04 -31.54
N VAL A 97 35.65 -11.11 -30.88
CA VAL A 97 35.28 -12.49 -30.52
C VAL A 97 36.38 -12.95 -29.52
N GLU A 98 36.13 -13.92 -28.64
CA GLU A 98 36.95 -15.15 -28.47
C GLU A 98 36.48 -16.00 -27.27
N GLU A 99 36.12 -17.23 -27.60
CA GLU A 99 35.90 -18.39 -26.74
C GLU A 99 37.22 -18.92 -26.19
N THR A 100 37.19 -19.68 -25.08
CA THR A 100 37.75 -21.05 -25.06
C THR A 100 37.32 -21.82 -23.80
N GLU A 101 36.74 -22.98 -24.10
CA GLU A 101 36.64 -24.29 -23.41
C GLU A 101 37.68 -24.55 -22.30
N GLY A 102 37.51 -25.39 -21.28
CA GLY A 102 36.60 -26.49 -20.99
C GLY A 102 37.36 -27.48 -20.08
N ALA A 103 36.74 -28.08 -19.07
CA ALA A 103 37.22 -29.32 -18.44
C ALA A 103 36.12 -29.97 -17.57
N ASP A 104 35.72 -31.14 -18.03
CA ASP A 104 34.81 -32.13 -17.46
C ASP A 104 35.54 -33.00 -16.42
N PHE A 105 34.87 -33.35 -15.31
CA PHE A 105 35.12 -34.58 -14.55
C PHE A 105 33.86 -34.98 -13.78
N SER A 106 33.25 -36.08 -14.22
CA SER A 106 32.22 -36.87 -13.56
C SER A 106 32.76 -37.64 -12.35
N GLU A 107 32.00 -37.70 -11.25
CA GLU A 107 31.67 -38.97 -10.56
C GLU A 107 30.50 -38.83 -9.57
N VAL A 108 29.94 -39.96 -9.18
CA VAL A 108 28.52 -40.25 -8.94
C VAL A 108 28.18 -40.43 -7.43
N GLN A 109 26.90 -40.19 -7.11
CA GLN A 109 26.08 -40.69 -5.98
C GLN A 109 26.20 -40.04 -4.58
N ALA A 110 25.10 -39.42 -4.13
CA ALA A 110 24.18 -40.02 -3.15
C ALA A 110 22.99 -39.10 -2.88
N GLY A 111 21.79 -39.67 -2.83
CA GLY A 111 20.52 -38.94 -2.72
C GLY A 111 20.28 -38.30 -1.35
N ALA A 112 19.70 -37.11 -1.40
CA ALA A 112 18.82 -36.57 -0.38
C ALA A 112 17.86 -35.62 -1.11
N GLU A 113 16.60 -36.03 -1.24
CA GLU A 113 15.54 -35.20 -1.78
C GLU A 113 15.39 -33.99 -0.85
N LYS A 114 15.92 -32.85 -1.28
CA LYS A 114 15.76 -31.57 -0.62
C LYS A 114 14.43 -31.03 -1.12
N GLU A 115 13.38 -31.27 -0.35
CA GLU A 115 12.12 -30.55 -0.51
C GLU A 115 12.44 -29.06 -0.38
N THR A 116 12.50 -28.38 -1.52
CA THR A 116 12.62 -26.94 -1.60
C THR A 116 11.32 -26.36 -1.05
N GLU A 117 11.36 -25.87 0.19
CA GLU A 117 10.36 -24.94 0.70
C GLU A 117 10.11 -23.86 -0.35
N PRO A 118 8.86 -23.54 -0.67
CA PRO A 118 8.58 -22.52 -1.65
C PRO A 118 9.08 -21.20 -1.07
N GLU A 119 10.19 -20.68 -1.62
CA GLU A 119 10.59 -19.30 -1.42
C GLU A 119 9.35 -18.43 -1.65
N LEU A 120 8.92 -17.73 -0.59
CA LEU A 120 7.91 -16.70 -0.71
C LEU A 120 8.43 -15.72 -1.75
N LYS A 121 7.83 -15.74 -2.94
CA LYS A 121 8.18 -14.84 -4.02
C LYS A 121 7.83 -13.43 -3.58
N PHE A 122 8.84 -12.74 -3.05
CA PHE A 122 8.79 -11.32 -2.79
C PHE A 122 8.55 -10.64 -4.14
N PHE A 123 7.42 -9.94 -4.26
CA PHE A 123 7.15 -9.08 -5.40
C PHE A 123 7.57 -7.67 -5.03
N PRO A 124 8.80 -7.22 -5.35
CA PRO A 124 9.12 -5.81 -5.22
C PRO A 124 8.38 -5.06 -6.34
N LYS A 125 7.37 -4.29 -5.98
CA LYS A 125 6.92 -3.15 -6.77
C LYS A 125 7.24 -1.88 -6.00
N THR A 126 7.38 -0.79 -6.73
CA THR A 126 7.98 0.50 -6.38
C THR A 126 7.23 1.33 -5.33
N GLY A 127 6.58 0.70 -4.36
CA GLY A 127 5.97 1.31 -3.18
C GLY A 127 6.04 0.30 -2.03
N ALA A 128 6.57 0.71 -0.88
CA ALA A 128 6.64 -0.16 0.28
C ALA A 128 5.24 -0.65 0.65
N ASP A 129 5.08 -1.95 0.87
CA ASP A 129 3.83 -2.49 1.42
C ASP A 129 3.60 -1.94 2.84
N ILE A 130 2.41 -2.21 3.41
CA ILE A 130 2.06 -1.70 4.74
C ILE A 130 3.07 -2.13 5.82
N TYR A 131 3.69 -3.30 5.66
CA TYR A 131 4.73 -3.79 6.56
C TYR A 131 6.02 -2.97 6.43
N GLY A 132 6.46 -2.67 5.20
CA GLY A 132 7.61 -1.81 4.94
C GLY A 132 7.40 -0.37 5.39
N ILE A 133 6.21 0.21 5.17
CA ILE A 133 5.87 1.58 5.60
C ILE A 133 5.94 1.67 7.12
N ILE A 134 5.29 0.75 7.84
CA ILE A 134 5.30 0.73 9.30
C ILE A 134 6.72 0.44 9.82
N GLY A 135 7.42 -0.52 9.21
CA GLY A 135 8.80 -0.88 9.57
C GLY A 135 9.76 0.30 9.48
N ALA A 136 9.66 1.09 8.41
CA ALA A 136 10.45 2.32 8.25
C ALA A 136 10.20 3.29 9.41
N LYS A 137 8.94 3.49 9.85
CA LYS A 137 8.62 4.34 10.99
C LYS A 137 9.11 3.79 12.32
N LEU A 138 8.99 2.48 12.53
CA LEU A 138 9.46 1.81 13.75
C LEU A 138 10.99 1.82 13.87
N SER A 139 11.71 1.86 12.76
CA SER A 139 13.19 1.89 12.76
C SER A 139 13.79 3.07 13.53
N HIS A 140 13.04 4.17 13.67
CA HIS A 140 13.46 5.35 14.44
C HIS A 140 13.36 5.17 15.96
N LEU A 141 12.71 4.10 16.45
CA LEU A 141 12.57 3.82 17.87
C LEU A 141 13.80 3.09 18.41
N THR A 142 14.35 3.59 19.51
CA THR A 142 15.62 3.10 20.08
C THR A 142 15.49 1.72 20.75
N SER A 143 14.35 1.44 21.38
CA SER A 143 14.14 0.19 22.12
C SER A 143 13.52 -0.87 21.22
N SER A 144 14.16 -2.05 21.11
CA SER A 144 13.57 -3.20 20.42
C SER A 144 12.24 -3.65 21.04
N ALA A 145 12.11 -3.62 22.37
CA ALA A 145 10.86 -3.98 23.05
C ALA A 145 9.70 -3.08 22.60
N VAL A 146 9.91 -1.76 22.63
CA VAL A 146 8.91 -0.78 22.18
C VAL A 146 8.58 -0.97 20.69
N ARG A 147 9.56 -1.34 19.85
CA ARG A 147 9.29 -1.65 18.44
C ARG A 147 8.35 -2.83 18.27
N PHE A 148 8.53 -3.90 19.04
CA PHE A 148 7.63 -5.06 19.02
C PHE A 148 6.23 -4.70 19.53
N GLU A 149 6.13 -3.99 20.67
CA GLU A 149 4.86 -3.52 21.22
C GLU A 149 4.10 -2.63 20.23
N MET A 150 4.78 -1.67 19.61
CA MET A 150 4.17 -0.79 18.61
C MET A 150 3.72 -1.58 17.37
N ALA A 151 4.53 -2.50 16.86
CA ALA A 151 4.16 -3.32 15.72
C ALA A 151 2.89 -4.13 16.00
N VAL A 152 2.86 -4.85 17.13
CA VAL A 152 1.68 -5.63 17.55
C VAL A 152 0.47 -4.71 17.71
N TYR A 153 0.62 -3.55 18.33
CA TYR A 153 -0.48 -2.59 18.52
C TYR A 153 -1.06 -2.12 17.21
N LEU A 154 -0.20 -1.67 16.30
CA LEU A 154 -0.59 -1.13 15.02
C LEU A 154 -1.28 -2.19 14.17
N TYR A 155 -0.72 -3.39 14.05
CA TYR A 155 -1.34 -4.45 13.24
C TYR A 155 -2.65 -4.96 13.84
N THR A 156 -2.73 -5.09 15.17
CA THR A 156 -3.98 -5.49 15.80
C THR A 156 -5.08 -4.45 15.64
N THR A 157 -4.71 -3.17 15.66
CA THR A 157 -5.67 -2.07 15.44
C THR A 157 -6.05 -1.92 13.97
N LEU A 158 -5.09 -2.02 13.05
CA LEU A 158 -5.32 -1.81 11.62
C LEU A 158 -6.06 -2.96 10.94
N PHE A 159 -5.79 -4.20 11.35
CA PHE A 159 -6.40 -5.39 10.76
C PHE A 159 -7.53 -5.97 11.60
N GLU A 160 -7.79 -5.41 12.78
CA GLU A 160 -8.82 -5.86 13.73
C GLU A 160 -8.68 -7.36 14.07
N ARG A 161 -7.43 -7.86 14.09
CA ARG A 161 -7.08 -9.26 14.40
C ARG A 161 -5.71 -9.37 15.08
N PRO A 162 -5.40 -10.48 15.76
CA PRO A 162 -4.06 -10.73 16.27
C PRO A 162 -2.98 -10.59 15.17
N CYS A 163 -1.83 -10.08 15.59
CA CYS A 163 -0.64 -9.92 14.75
C CYS A 163 0.16 -11.23 14.72
N PHE A 164 0.50 -11.71 13.53
CA PHE A 164 1.26 -12.95 13.37
C PHE A 164 2.78 -12.70 13.34
N GLU A 165 3.54 -13.71 13.76
CA GLU A 165 5.00 -13.69 13.75
C GLU A 165 5.59 -13.34 12.37
N SER A 166 4.99 -13.86 11.29
CA SER A 166 5.39 -13.56 9.91
C SER A 166 5.24 -12.08 9.56
N GLU A 167 4.26 -11.38 10.13
CA GLU A 167 4.02 -9.95 9.90
C GLU A 167 5.09 -9.09 10.60
N LEU A 168 5.47 -9.48 11.81
CA LEU A 168 6.58 -8.84 12.53
C LEU A 168 7.90 -9.01 11.78
N ILE A 169 8.13 -10.18 11.19
CA ILE A 169 9.30 -10.42 10.33
C ILE A 169 9.23 -9.56 9.06
N ALA A 170 8.07 -9.47 8.41
CA ALA A 170 7.86 -8.63 7.22
C ALA A 170 8.09 -7.13 7.50
N THR A 171 7.90 -6.70 8.75
CA THR A 171 8.20 -5.34 9.22
C THR A 171 9.71 -5.04 9.25
N GLY A 172 10.56 -6.05 9.10
CA GLY A 172 12.02 -5.94 9.20
C GLY A 172 12.56 -6.05 10.63
N LEU A 173 11.76 -6.60 11.56
CA LEU A 173 12.22 -6.87 12.92
C LEU A 173 13.01 -8.19 12.96
N ASP A 174 14.15 -8.18 13.65
CA ASP A 174 15.04 -9.34 13.72
C ASP A 174 14.40 -10.51 14.51
N ALA A 175 14.33 -11.68 13.87
CA ALA A 175 13.82 -12.90 14.46
C ALA A 175 14.60 -13.32 15.71
N GLY A 176 15.90 -13.01 15.78
CA GLY A 176 16.73 -13.25 16.96
C GLY A 176 16.31 -12.39 18.16
N GLN A 177 16.14 -11.09 17.96
CA GLN A 177 15.61 -10.16 18.96
C GLN A 177 14.19 -10.54 19.40
N MET A 178 13.35 -10.93 18.45
CA MET A 178 11.98 -11.36 18.69
C MET A 178 11.93 -12.60 19.59
N THR A 179 12.73 -13.62 19.28
CA THR A 179 12.85 -14.84 20.08
C THR A 179 13.28 -14.52 21.51
N ARG A 180 14.25 -13.62 21.70
CA ARG A 180 14.74 -13.21 23.03
C ARG A 180 13.69 -12.44 23.81
N TYR A 181 12.95 -11.56 23.14
CA TYR A 181 11.90 -10.76 23.72
C TYR A 181 10.74 -11.64 24.20
N PHE A 182 10.20 -12.50 23.33
CA PHE A 182 9.06 -13.36 23.68
C PHE A 182 9.40 -14.55 24.59
N ASN A 183 10.65 -15.03 24.59
CA ASN A 183 11.11 -16.05 25.55
C ASN A 183 11.73 -15.47 26.82
N GLY A 184 11.69 -14.14 26.98
CA GLY A 184 12.17 -13.44 28.17
C GLY A 184 11.46 -13.89 29.44
N LYS A 185 12.16 -13.78 30.59
CA LYS A 185 11.59 -14.13 31.92
C LYS A 185 10.58 -13.09 32.42
N GLU A 186 10.66 -11.85 31.94
CA GLU A 186 9.50 -10.97 31.94
C GLU A 186 8.54 -11.53 30.89
N LYS A 187 7.51 -12.25 31.34
CA LYS A 187 6.32 -12.43 30.51
C LYS A 187 5.82 -11.02 30.25
N ASP A 188 6.17 -10.46 29.10
CA ASP A 188 5.88 -9.07 28.84
C ASP A 188 4.37 -8.89 28.94
N LEU A 189 3.96 -8.16 29.98
CA LEU A 189 2.58 -8.17 30.45
C LEU A 189 1.68 -7.52 29.42
N LEU A 190 2.25 -6.80 28.45
CA LEU A 190 1.58 -6.09 27.40
C LEU A 190 1.12 -6.99 26.25
N ILE A 191 1.77 -8.13 25.98
CA ILE A 191 1.47 -8.94 24.79
C ILE A 191 1.06 -10.37 25.17
N SER A 192 -0.14 -10.81 24.77
CA SER A 192 -0.58 -12.20 24.89
C SER A 192 -0.32 -13.01 23.63
N LYS A 193 0.15 -14.24 23.82
CA LYS A 193 0.21 -15.26 22.75
C LYS A 193 -1.19 -15.85 22.54
N VAL A 194 -1.74 -15.64 21.35
CA VAL A 194 -3.07 -16.14 20.99
C VAL A 194 -2.93 -17.53 20.35
N LYS A 195 -3.73 -18.48 20.83
CA LYS A 195 -3.87 -19.83 20.24
C LYS A 195 -5.31 -19.99 19.78
N ASP A 196 -5.72 -19.20 18.80
CA ASP A 196 -7.06 -19.33 18.22
C ASP A 196 -6.98 -20.08 16.89
N LYS A 197 -7.78 -21.14 16.78
CA LYS A 197 -7.88 -21.96 15.58
C LYS A 197 -8.67 -21.25 14.47
N LYS A 198 -9.50 -20.26 14.83
CA LYS A 198 -10.32 -19.50 13.89
C LYS A 198 -9.50 -18.89 12.76
N TYR A 199 -8.35 -18.30 13.08
CA TYR A 199 -7.52 -17.63 12.08
C TYR A 199 -6.81 -18.58 11.10
N ALA A 200 -6.58 -19.83 11.50
CA ALA A 200 -5.95 -20.83 10.62
C ALA A 200 -6.86 -21.25 9.46
N GLU A 201 -8.18 -21.03 9.58
CA GLU A 201 -9.16 -21.32 8.54
C GLU A 201 -9.45 -20.09 7.67
N GLU A 202 -9.47 -18.89 8.25
CA GLU A 202 -9.74 -17.63 7.54
C GLU A 202 -8.57 -17.14 6.68
N PHE A 203 -7.33 -17.49 7.04
CA PHE A 203 -6.12 -17.02 6.35
C PHE A 203 -5.22 -18.19 5.93
N PRO A 204 -5.51 -18.86 4.79
CA PRO A 204 -4.76 -20.03 4.34
C PRO A 204 -3.30 -19.72 3.98
N GLU A 205 -2.98 -18.46 3.71
CA GLU A 205 -1.62 -17.97 3.45
C GLU A 205 -0.75 -17.93 4.72
N ILE A 206 -1.38 -17.90 5.90
CA ILE A 206 -0.67 -17.92 7.18
C ILE A 206 -0.40 -19.38 7.54
N ALA A 207 0.88 -19.72 7.69
CA ALA A 207 1.29 -21.09 7.98
C ALA A 207 0.57 -21.64 9.23
N LYS A 208 0.11 -22.89 9.16
CA LYS A 208 -0.59 -23.52 10.27
C LYS A 208 0.35 -23.66 11.47
N GLY A 209 -0.07 -23.15 12.62
CA GLY A 209 0.72 -23.18 13.86
C GLY A 209 1.62 -21.97 14.10
N THR A 210 1.55 -20.94 13.24
CA THR A 210 2.27 -19.68 13.46
C THR A 210 1.83 -19.02 14.76
N THR A 211 2.78 -18.43 15.49
CA THR A 211 2.46 -17.69 16.71
C THR A 211 1.73 -16.39 16.36
N ALA A 212 0.65 -16.11 17.09
CA ALA A 212 -0.03 -14.82 17.03
C ALA A 212 0.09 -14.10 18.37
N TYR A 213 0.07 -12.77 18.29
CA TYR A 213 0.28 -11.84 19.37
C TYR A 213 -0.82 -10.78 19.37
N GLU A 214 -1.29 -10.38 20.54
CA GLU A 214 -2.21 -9.26 20.72
C GLU A 214 -1.77 -8.44 21.93
N LEU A 215 -2.20 -7.19 22.03
CA LEU A 215 -1.97 -6.41 23.26
C LEU A 215 -3.07 -6.59 24.29
N HIS A 216 -2.64 -6.67 25.54
CA HIS A 216 -3.48 -6.53 26.71
C HIS A 216 -3.94 -5.07 26.83
N ILE A 217 -5.10 -4.77 26.26
CA ILE A 217 -5.71 -3.43 26.23
C ILE A 217 -5.74 -2.78 27.63
N GLU A 218 -6.00 -3.56 28.68
CA GLU A 218 -6.04 -3.08 30.07
C GLU A 218 -4.71 -2.56 30.61
N LYS A 219 -3.60 -2.93 29.98
CA LYS A 219 -2.24 -2.56 30.36
C LYS A 219 -1.60 -1.57 29.41
N VAL A 220 -2.28 -1.26 28.30
CA VAL A 220 -1.84 -0.22 27.37
C VAL A 220 -1.91 1.12 28.09
N ASP A 221 -0.76 1.79 28.21
CA ASP A 221 -0.69 3.13 28.76
C ASP A 221 -0.90 4.22 27.69
N THR A 222 -1.05 5.46 28.15
CA THR A 222 -1.27 6.62 27.28
C THR A 222 -0.06 6.89 26.37
N ASP A 223 1.15 6.51 26.78
CA ASP A 223 2.37 6.76 26.02
C ASP A 223 2.43 5.89 24.76
N ILE A 224 2.05 4.61 24.87
CA ILE A 224 1.88 3.68 23.75
C ILE A 224 0.85 4.25 22.75
N LEU A 225 -0.30 4.73 23.24
CA LEU A 225 -1.34 5.32 22.39
C LEU A 225 -0.86 6.56 21.65
N ILE A 226 -0.21 7.49 22.36
CA ILE A 226 0.33 8.73 21.75
C ILE A 226 1.38 8.38 20.68
N ARG A 227 2.26 7.42 20.95
CA ARG A 227 3.28 6.96 19.98
C ARG A 227 2.63 6.36 18.74
N ALA A 228 1.66 5.47 18.91
CA ALA A 228 0.95 4.85 17.79
C ALA A 228 0.23 5.90 16.92
N ILE A 229 -0.47 6.85 17.55
CA ILE A 229 -1.13 7.96 16.85
C ILE A 229 -0.11 8.79 16.07
N ASN A 230 1.05 9.10 16.67
CA ASN A 230 2.09 9.86 15.98
C ASN A 230 2.68 9.10 14.78
N ILE A 231 2.86 7.79 14.89
CA ILE A 231 3.32 6.94 13.79
C ILE A 231 2.29 6.95 12.65
N LEU A 232 1.01 6.68 12.95
CA LEU A 232 -0.06 6.68 11.96
C LEU A 232 -0.23 8.05 11.29
N ASN A 233 -0.18 9.13 12.06
CA ASN A 233 -0.22 10.49 11.52
C ASN A 233 0.99 10.79 10.63
N SER A 234 2.18 10.29 10.96
CA SER A 234 3.35 10.43 10.09
C SER A 234 3.18 9.66 8.78
N ILE A 235 2.62 8.45 8.83
CA ILE A 235 2.32 7.66 7.63
C ILE A 235 1.33 8.42 6.75
N LEU A 236 0.23 8.91 7.33
CA LEU A 236 -0.77 9.68 6.58
C LEU A 236 -0.17 10.93 5.94
N LYS A 237 0.73 11.64 6.61
CA LYS A 237 1.36 12.84 6.03
C LYS A 237 2.27 12.53 4.85
N ASP A 238 2.94 11.40 4.87
CA ASP A 238 3.94 11.05 3.86
C ASP A 238 3.30 10.35 2.66
N GLU A 239 2.27 9.53 2.91
CA GLU A 239 1.61 8.73 1.87
C GLU A 239 0.38 9.44 1.27
N VAL A 240 -0.25 10.40 1.96
CA VAL A 240 -1.41 11.12 1.44
C VAL A 240 -0.98 12.41 0.75
N ASP A 241 -1.06 12.42 -0.57
CA ASP A 241 -0.86 13.64 -1.34
C ASP A 241 -2.04 14.60 -1.15
N VAL A 242 -1.79 15.70 -0.43
CA VAL A 242 -2.76 16.78 -0.22
C VAL A 242 -2.56 17.95 -1.20
N SER A 243 -1.61 17.87 -2.14
CA SER A 243 -1.38 18.90 -3.14
C SER A 243 -2.65 19.13 -3.98
N GLY A 244 -3.04 20.39 -4.21
CA GLY A 244 -4.27 20.70 -4.97
C GLY A 244 -5.57 20.76 -4.16
N LEU A 245 -5.55 20.44 -2.84
CA LEU A 245 -6.66 20.74 -1.92
C LEU A 245 -6.67 22.21 -1.42
N ALA A 246 -5.84 23.08 -2.02
CA ALA A 246 -5.80 24.48 -1.67
C ALA A 246 -7.16 25.14 -1.96
N ALA A 247 -7.79 25.68 -0.92
CA ALA A 247 -8.91 26.59 -1.09
C ALA A 247 -8.42 27.77 -1.93
N LYS A 248 -8.90 27.89 -3.18
CA LYS A 248 -8.81 29.14 -3.93
C LYS A 248 -9.75 30.14 -3.25
N THR A 249 -9.38 30.64 -2.07
CA THR A 249 -9.97 31.87 -1.56
C THR A 249 -9.48 32.96 -2.49
N SER A 250 -10.33 33.36 -3.43
CA SER A 250 -10.25 34.71 -3.97
C SER A 250 -10.42 35.63 -2.77
N THR A 251 -9.32 36.11 -2.21
CA THR A 251 -9.30 37.35 -1.45
C THR A 251 -9.84 38.40 -2.40
N LYS A 252 -11.15 38.63 -2.34
CA LYS A 252 -11.71 39.84 -2.91
C LYS A 252 -11.10 40.98 -2.11
N SER A 253 -10.33 41.79 -2.80
CA SER A 253 -9.81 43.02 -2.24
C SER A 253 -10.99 43.89 -1.84
N ILE A 254 -10.86 44.72 -0.80
CA ILE A 254 -11.90 45.70 -0.46
C ILE A 254 -12.14 46.71 -1.61
N PHE A 255 -11.21 46.75 -2.58
CA PHE A 255 -11.32 47.52 -3.82
C PHE A 255 -12.14 46.81 -4.93
N ASP A 256 -12.63 45.59 -4.69
CA ASP A 256 -13.53 44.85 -5.61
C ASP A 256 -15.03 45.11 -5.32
N PHE A 257 -15.36 46.11 -4.49
CA PHE A 257 -16.71 46.61 -4.18
C PHE A 257 -16.82 48.09 -4.52
#